data_AF-A0A7V1Y4Y1-F1
#
_entry.id   AF-A0A7V1Y4Y1-F1
#
_cell.length_a   1.000
_cell.length_b   1.000
_cell.length_c   1.000
_cell.angle_alpha   90.00
_cell.angle_beta   90.00
_cell.angle_gamma   90.00
#
_symmetry.space_group_name_H-M   'P 1'
#
loop_
_entity.id
_entity.type
_entity.pdbx_description
1 polymer ?
#
loop_
_entity_poly.entity_id
_entity_poly.type
_entity_poly.pdbx_seq_one_letter_code
_entity_poly.pdbx_strand_id
1 'polypeptide(L)'
;MKPFDSVGFSLPSWSGISPSPVRIVLLAMLACFAVYLPACGSSGDTIVSIALHPTNPRISYVSTNESVYKTRDGGMSWERMATDLSTYRVITLALDPVHPATVYAGTMVDAVYKSPDGGQRWMPYNAGLKEHISVVNQFLFDPRDSQTIFIATTVGVFQSRDGGRLWTERMDGMKEVHIVVSIAMDPQRPHILYAGTTGGAYRSKDGAATWQKINEGLIPPEILDASLALGVNSLVVDPVHTDTVYAGTTKGLFKTTNQGESWMRIGQSLGDQYISCLSIDPRNPAVLYAGGRAGIQKTSDGGRTWQLMNTGLKSLNIRAIAISPLDSNVVYAGTNGSGLYRSEDGAKTWTQVPLTPRAPVPVAAG
;
A
#
# COMPACT_ATOMS: atom_id res chain seq x y z
N MET A 1 -1.48 -63.46 37.64
CA MET A 1 -2.15 -62.15 37.52
C MET A 1 -1.52 -61.21 38.54
N LYS A 2 -1.13 -59.99 38.12
CA LYS A 2 -0.16 -59.02 38.70
C LYS A 2 1.32 -59.27 38.34
N PRO A 3 2.18 -58.23 38.25
CA PRO A 3 1.95 -56.82 37.86
C PRO A 3 2.92 -56.36 36.73
N PHE A 4 2.73 -55.15 36.21
CA PHE A 4 3.66 -54.47 35.27
C PHE A 4 4.53 -53.47 36.06
N ASP A 5 5.84 -53.63 35.96
CA ASP A 5 6.87 -52.68 36.40
C ASP A 5 7.45 -51.92 35.20
N SER A 6 7.94 -50.71 35.51
CA SER A 6 8.55 -49.73 34.63
C SER A 6 9.87 -50.19 33.99
N VAL A 7 10.09 -49.86 32.72
CA VAL A 7 11.38 -50.01 32.04
C VAL A 7 11.90 -48.64 31.66
N GLY A 8 12.97 -48.21 32.32
CA GLY A 8 13.82 -47.11 31.89
C GLY A 8 14.81 -47.58 30.82
N PHE A 9 15.12 -46.70 29.87
CA PHE A 9 16.21 -46.90 28.92
C PHE A 9 17.25 -45.80 29.08
N SER A 10 18.50 -46.22 29.28
CA SER A 10 19.71 -45.43 29.34
C SER A 10 20.19 -45.04 27.94
N LEU A 11 20.81 -43.86 27.82
CA LEU A 11 21.47 -43.39 26.60
C LEU A 11 22.93 -43.87 26.55
N PRO A 12 23.48 -44.27 25.39
CA PRO A 12 24.89 -44.58 25.27
C PRO A 12 25.74 -43.31 25.08
N SER A 13 26.91 -43.30 25.70
CA SER A 13 27.95 -42.28 25.53
C SER A 13 28.72 -42.49 24.22
N TRP A 14 28.90 -41.42 23.46
CA TRP A 14 29.83 -41.38 22.32
C TRP A 14 30.85 -40.28 22.54
N SER A 15 32.09 -40.70 22.79
CA SER A 15 33.29 -39.89 22.76
C SER A 15 33.85 -39.81 21.34
N GLY A 16 34.21 -38.59 20.92
CA GLY A 16 35.33 -38.33 20.02
C GLY A 16 35.13 -38.55 18.51
N ILE A 17 34.54 -37.56 17.82
CA ILE A 17 34.86 -37.22 16.42
C ILE A 17 34.74 -35.70 16.26
N SER A 18 35.81 -35.02 15.82
CA SER A 18 35.85 -33.57 15.59
C SER A 18 35.09 -33.14 14.33
N PRO A 19 34.30 -32.05 14.32
CA PRO A 19 33.77 -31.49 13.08
C PRO A 19 34.60 -30.31 12.56
N SER A 20 35.00 -30.42 11.28
CA SER A 20 35.60 -29.40 10.42
C SER A 20 34.70 -28.16 10.22
N PRO A 21 35.26 -26.97 9.88
CA PRO A 21 34.57 -25.66 9.97
C PRO A 21 33.53 -25.36 8.87
N VAL A 22 32.96 -26.37 8.22
CA VAL A 22 32.03 -26.19 7.08
C VAL A 22 30.55 -26.33 7.47
N ARG A 23 30.24 -26.36 8.78
CA ARG A 23 28.84 -26.30 9.29
C ARG A 23 28.48 -25.05 10.10
N ILE A 24 29.35 -24.02 10.10
CA ILE A 24 29.07 -22.71 10.72
C ILE A 24 28.73 -21.70 9.62
N VAL A 25 27.66 -21.94 8.85
CA VAL A 25 26.94 -20.88 8.08
C VAL A 25 25.43 -21.14 7.98
N LEU A 26 24.91 -22.34 8.34
CA LEU A 26 23.49 -22.66 8.13
C LEU A 26 22.63 -22.85 9.39
N LEU A 27 23.03 -22.24 10.52
CA LEU A 27 22.28 -22.33 11.80
C LEU A 27 22.32 -21.02 12.61
N ALA A 28 22.23 -19.86 11.93
CA ALA A 28 22.13 -18.54 12.56
C ALA A 28 20.95 -17.69 12.02
N MET A 29 19.84 -18.32 11.64
CA MET A 29 18.56 -17.64 11.34
C MET A 29 17.37 -18.42 11.88
N LEU A 30 17.38 -18.76 13.18
CA LEU A 30 16.23 -19.34 13.87
C LEU A 30 16.40 -19.23 15.40
N ALA A 31 16.36 -18.00 15.93
CA ALA A 31 16.12 -17.76 17.37
C ALA A 31 15.87 -16.27 17.64
N CYS A 32 14.68 -15.76 17.30
CA CYS A 32 14.09 -14.59 17.94
C CYS A 32 12.56 -14.63 17.77
N PHE A 33 11.94 -15.72 18.24
CA PHE A 33 10.51 -15.79 18.47
C PHE A 33 10.28 -16.39 19.85
N ALA A 34 9.73 -15.57 20.74
CA ALA A 34 8.93 -15.90 21.93
C ALA A 34 9.32 -15.04 23.14
N VAL A 35 8.82 -13.79 23.17
CA VAL A 35 8.23 -13.24 24.39
C VAL A 35 6.96 -12.51 23.98
N TYR A 36 5.85 -13.25 23.95
CA TYR A 36 4.51 -12.68 23.86
C TYR A 36 4.12 -12.24 25.28
N LEU A 37 4.23 -10.95 25.56
CA LEU A 37 3.44 -10.35 26.63
C LEU A 37 2.14 -9.85 25.97
N PRO A 38 0.95 -10.27 26.41
CA PRO A 38 -0.27 -9.67 25.92
C PRO A 38 -0.34 -8.26 26.50
N ALA A 39 0.05 -7.27 25.70
CA ALA A 39 -0.37 -5.89 25.93
C ALA A 39 -1.89 -5.86 25.74
N CYS A 40 -2.62 -5.88 26.86
CA CYS A 40 -4.06 -5.75 26.92
C CYS A 40 -4.45 -4.36 26.40
N GLY A 41 -5.21 -4.31 25.30
CA GLY A 41 -5.77 -3.08 24.74
C GLY A 41 -6.10 -3.19 23.25
N SER A 42 -7.14 -3.97 22.91
CA SER A 42 -7.80 -4.05 21.58
C SER A 42 -6.92 -3.70 20.36
N SER A 43 -6.20 -4.67 19.77
CA SER A 43 -5.59 -4.48 18.45
C SER A 43 -6.71 -4.32 17.41
N GLY A 44 -6.88 -3.12 16.87
CA GLY A 44 -7.77 -2.90 15.74
C GLY A 44 -7.20 -3.49 14.46
N ASP A 45 -8.04 -3.67 13.44
CA ASP A 45 -7.59 -4.22 12.16
C ASP A 45 -6.48 -3.37 11.53
N THR A 46 -5.54 -4.02 10.83
CA THR A 46 -4.62 -3.31 9.93
C THR A 46 -5.35 -2.97 8.66
N ILE A 47 -5.45 -1.68 8.34
CA ILE A 47 -6.02 -1.22 7.07
C ILE A 47 -4.92 -1.22 6.00
N VAL A 48 -5.18 -1.90 4.90
CA VAL A 48 -4.21 -2.10 3.83
C VAL A 48 -4.50 -1.20 2.64
N SER A 49 -5.76 -1.10 2.21
CA SER A 49 -6.19 -0.25 1.11
C SER A 49 -7.57 0.36 1.40
N ILE A 50 -7.81 1.56 0.86
CA ILE A 50 -9.08 2.29 0.93
C ILE A 50 -9.43 2.70 -0.49
N ALA A 51 -10.56 2.22 -1.00
CA ALA A 51 -11.05 2.54 -2.33
C ALA A 51 -12.42 3.22 -2.24
N LEU A 52 -12.47 4.50 -2.61
CA LEU A 52 -13.69 5.32 -2.55
C LEU A 52 -14.40 5.28 -3.90
N HIS A 53 -15.74 5.23 -3.88
CA HIS A 53 -16.51 5.30 -5.11
C HIS A 53 -16.42 6.71 -5.72
N PRO A 54 -16.16 6.85 -7.04
CA PRO A 54 -15.83 8.13 -7.65
C PRO A 54 -16.96 9.16 -7.57
N THR A 55 -18.22 8.71 -7.64
CA THR A 55 -19.40 9.58 -7.72
C THR A 55 -20.46 9.34 -6.63
N ASN A 56 -20.26 8.38 -5.72
CA ASN A 56 -21.25 8.05 -4.70
C ASN A 56 -20.56 7.94 -3.34
N PRO A 57 -20.68 8.96 -2.47
CA PRO A 57 -19.93 9.00 -1.21
C PRO A 57 -20.41 7.93 -0.21
N ARG A 58 -21.55 7.27 -0.50
CA ARG A 58 -22.08 6.21 0.36
C ARG A 58 -21.39 4.87 0.15
N ILE A 59 -20.68 4.68 -0.97
CA ILE A 59 -20.05 3.41 -1.31
C ILE A 59 -18.53 3.54 -1.17
N SER A 60 -17.93 2.68 -0.37
CA SER A 60 -16.48 2.52 -0.33
C SER A 60 -16.10 1.11 0.09
N TYR A 61 -14.86 0.75 -0.20
CA TYR A 61 -14.28 -0.55 0.11
C TYR A 61 -13.00 -0.34 0.89
N VAL A 62 -12.77 -1.22 1.86
CA VAL A 62 -11.58 -1.24 2.69
C VAL A 62 -11.06 -2.66 2.78
N SER A 63 -9.78 -2.86 2.52
CA SER A 63 -9.14 -4.16 2.79
C SER A 63 -8.35 -4.11 4.09
N THR A 64 -8.46 -5.20 4.85
CA THR A 64 -7.60 -5.50 5.99
C THR A 64 -6.62 -6.63 5.62
N ASN A 65 -5.80 -7.08 6.57
CA ASN A 65 -4.99 -8.29 6.36
C ASN A 65 -5.83 -9.56 6.19
N GLU A 66 -7.08 -9.55 6.68
CA GLU A 66 -7.93 -10.74 6.75
C GLU A 66 -9.08 -10.72 5.75
N SER A 67 -9.63 -9.55 5.42
CA SER A 67 -10.86 -9.46 4.63
C SER A 67 -11.04 -8.12 3.93
N VAL A 68 -11.94 -8.10 2.96
CA VAL A 68 -12.45 -6.88 2.35
C VAL A 68 -13.80 -6.55 2.96
N TYR A 69 -14.01 -5.28 3.24
CA TYR A 69 -15.24 -4.72 3.77
C TYR A 69 -15.80 -3.71 2.79
N LYS A 70 -17.13 -3.66 2.71
CA LYS A 70 -17.86 -2.68 1.89
C LYS A 70 -18.85 -1.93 2.76
N THR A 71 -18.96 -0.62 2.55
CA THR A 71 -20.09 0.17 3.03
C THR A 71 -20.97 0.60 1.86
N ARG A 72 -22.27 0.79 2.14
CA ARG A 72 -23.27 1.35 1.22
C ARG A 72 -24.00 2.54 1.84
N ASP A 73 -23.55 2.98 3.01
CA ASP A 73 -24.19 4.01 3.81
C ASP A 73 -23.21 5.09 4.31
N GLY A 74 -22.06 5.23 3.64
CA GLY A 74 -21.09 6.28 3.97
C GLY A 74 -20.23 5.96 5.19
N GLY A 75 -20.08 4.67 5.50
CA GLY A 75 -19.26 4.17 6.60
C GLY A 75 -19.99 4.09 7.94
N MET A 76 -21.33 4.23 7.95
CA MET A 76 -22.13 3.98 9.16
C MET A 76 -22.16 2.49 9.51
N SER A 77 -22.22 1.62 8.49
CA SER A 77 -22.06 0.18 8.63
C SER A 77 -21.14 -0.39 7.55
N TRP A 78 -20.49 -1.50 7.90
CA TRP A 78 -19.56 -2.22 7.04
C TRP A 78 -19.95 -3.70 7.00
N GLU A 79 -20.02 -4.22 5.79
CA GLU A 79 -20.28 -5.63 5.50
C GLU A 79 -18.97 -6.30 5.10
N ARG A 80 -18.62 -7.38 5.80
CA ARG A 80 -17.50 -8.24 5.42
C ARG A 80 -17.88 -9.02 4.17
N MET A 81 -17.07 -8.95 3.13
CA MET A 81 -17.34 -9.59 1.84
C MET A 81 -16.95 -11.08 1.90
N ALA A 82 -17.81 -11.96 1.35
CA ALA A 82 -17.72 -13.40 1.56
C ALA A 82 -16.64 -14.12 0.71
N THR A 83 -15.91 -14.99 1.44
CA THR A 83 -15.25 -16.27 1.13
C THR A 83 -14.18 -16.41 0.04
N ASP A 84 -14.38 -15.94 -1.19
CA ASP A 84 -13.45 -16.36 -2.27
C ASP A 84 -12.16 -15.54 -2.32
N LEU A 85 -12.25 -14.27 -1.91
CA LEU A 85 -11.07 -13.42 -1.73
C LEU A 85 -10.43 -13.58 -0.35
N SER A 86 -11.15 -14.03 0.67
CA SER A 86 -10.62 -14.05 2.06
C SER A 86 -9.48 -15.05 2.28
N THR A 87 -9.33 -16.03 1.40
CA THR A 87 -8.16 -16.93 1.36
C THR A 87 -6.91 -16.24 0.82
N TYR A 88 -7.06 -15.13 0.10
CA TYR A 88 -5.99 -14.38 -0.52
C TYR A 88 -5.85 -13.02 0.14
N ARG A 89 -4.69 -12.74 0.72
CA ARG A 89 -4.45 -11.42 1.33
C ARG A 89 -4.54 -10.33 0.25
N VAL A 90 -5.54 -9.47 0.34
CA VAL A 90 -5.76 -8.33 -0.57
C VAL A 90 -4.84 -7.17 -0.18
N ILE A 91 -4.00 -6.75 -1.12
CA ILE A 91 -3.00 -5.70 -0.96
C ILE A 91 -3.50 -4.36 -1.49
N THR A 92 -4.33 -4.37 -2.52
CA THR A 92 -4.86 -3.13 -3.10
C THR A 92 -6.24 -3.35 -3.71
N LEU A 93 -7.07 -2.33 -3.65
CA LEU A 93 -8.40 -2.30 -4.26
C LEU A 93 -8.49 -1.09 -5.18
N ALA A 94 -9.16 -1.26 -6.32
CA ALA A 94 -9.49 -0.14 -7.21
C ALA A 94 -10.85 -0.35 -7.86
N LEU A 95 -11.57 0.75 -8.11
CA LEU A 95 -12.82 0.73 -8.86
C LEU A 95 -12.55 1.23 -10.28
N ASP A 96 -13.23 0.66 -11.26
CA ASP A 96 -13.27 1.26 -12.60
C ASP A 96 -13.90 2.67 -12.49
N PRO A 97 -13.21 3.73 -12.93
CA PRO A 97 -13.69 5.10 -12.77
C PRO A 97 -14.94 5.40 -13.61
N VAL A 98 -15.17 4.66 -14.70
CA VAL A 98 -16.33 4.82 -15.60
C VAL A 98 -17.45 3.85 -15.20
N HIS A 99 -17.11 2.63 -14.80
CA HIS A 99 -18.06 1.58 -14.41
C HIS A 99 -17.82 1.09 -12.98
N PRO A 100 -18.10 1.90 -11.93
CA PRO A 100 -17.66 1.61 -10.55
C PRO A 100 -18.36 0.43 -9.85
N ALA A 101 -19.31 -0.23 -10.53
CA ALA A 101 -19.73 -1.58 -10.14
C ALA A 101 -18.61 -2.62 -10.36
N THR A 102 -17.69 -2.34 -11.29
CA THR A 102 -16.49 -3.14 -11.52
C THR A 102 -15.41 -2.77 -10.51
N VAL A 103 -14.98 -3.76 -9.72
CA VAL A 103 -13.94 -3.62 -8.69
C VAL A 103 -12.81 -4.60 -8.97
N TYR A 104 -11.59 -4.16 -8.79
CA TYR A 104 -10.37 -4.95 -8.93
C TYR A 104 -9.72 -5.11 -7.56
N ALA A 105 -9.21 -6.31 -7.29
CA ALA A 105 -8.46 -6.64 -6.10
C ALA A 105 -7.10 -7.22 -6.50
N GLY A 106 -6.05 -6.62 -5.97
CA GLY A 106 -4.68 -7.07 -6.11
C GLY A 106 -4.32 -7.88 -4.87
N THR A 107 -3.83 -9.09 -5.05
CA THR A 107 -3.57 -10.03 -3.97
C THR A 107 -2.08 -10.34 -3.84
N MET A 108 -1.70 -10.90 -2.70
CA MET A 108 -0.32 -11.32 -2.43
C MET A 108 0.08 -12.61 -3.16
N VAL A 109 -0.88 -13.45 -3.55
CA VAL A 109 -0.61 -14.84 -4.01
C VAL A 109 -1.06 -15.08 -5.43
N ASP A 110 -2.23 -14.59 -5.85
CA ASP A 110 -2.86 -14.92 -7.14
C ASP A 110 -3.20 -13.65 -7.93
N ALA A 111 -2.27 -12.68 -7.90
CA ALA A 111 -2.27 -11.43 -8.66
C ALA A 111 -3.61 -10.65 -8.67
N VAL A 112 -4.39 -10.72 -9.75
CA VAL A 112 -5.56 -9.84 -10.00
C VAL A 112 -6.86 -10.65 -9.95
N TYR A 113 -7.77 -10.20 -9.09
CA TYR A 113 -9.19 -10.56 -9.15
C TYR A 113 -10.03 -9.38 -9.64
N LYS A 114 -11.11 -9.70 -10.34
CA LYS A 114 -12.09 -8.72 -10.82
C LYS A 114 -13.49 -9.16 -10.39
N SER A 115 -14.29 -8.18 -9.98
CA SER A 115 -15.70 -8.33 -9.72
C SER A 115 -16.50 -7.36 -10.59
N PRO A 116 -17.47 -7.81 -11.39
CA PRO A 116 -18.32 -6.92 -12.19
C PRO A 116 -19.58 -6.42 -11.44
N ASP A 117 -19.84 -6.90 -10.22
CA ASP A 117 -21.13 -6.75 -9.52
C ASP A 117 -21.00 -6.08 -8.12
N GLY A 118 -19.98 -5.23 -7.97
CA GLY A 118 -19.71 -4.49 -6.75
C GLY A 118 -19.12 -5.37 -5.65
N GLY A 119 -18.37 -6.41 -6.04
CA GLY A 119 -17.67 -7.33 -5.17
C GLY A 119 -18.51 -8.50 -4.63
N GLN A 120 -19.69 -8.78 -5.20
CA GLN A 120 -20.47 -9.95 -4.79
C GLN A 120 -19.85 -11.25 -5.30
N ARG A 121 -19.27 -11.21 -6.50
CA ARG A 121 -18.53 -12.33 -7.10
C ARG A 121 -17.18 -11.88 -7.59
N TRP A 122 -16.16 -12.70 -7.38
CA TRP A 122 -14.79 -12.44 -7.78
C TRP A 122 -14.27 -13.55 -8.67
N MET A 123 -13.53 -13.17 -9.71
CA MET A 123 -12.95 -14.11 -10.66
C MET A 123 -11.47 -13.73 -10.88
N PRO A 124 -10.57 -14.71 -11.06
CA PRO A 124 -9.17 -14.43 -11.37
C PRO A 124 -9.04 -13.89 -12.80
N TYR A 125 -8.22 -12.85 -12.98
CA TYR A 125 -7.98 -12.15 -14.25
C TYR A 125 -6.46 -12.05 -14.49
N ASN A 126 -5.81 -13.23 -14.55
CA ASN A 126 -4.35 -13.37 -14.48
C ASN A 126 -3.68 -13.75 -15.82
N ALA A 127 -4.40 -13.68 -16.94
CA ALA A 127 -3.80 -14.01 -18.24
C ALA A 127 -2.69 -13.00 -18.59
N GLY A 128 -1.51 -13.51 -18.93
CA GLY A 128 -0.32 -12.69 -19.21
C GLY A 128 0.46 -12.23 -17.96
N LEU A 129 0.02 -12.60 -16.74
CA LEU A 129 0.77 -12.37 -15.50
C LEU A 129 1.62 -13.58 -15.07
N LYS A 130 1.67 -14.64 -15.89
CA LYS A 130 2.18 -15.96 -15.49
C LYS A 130 3.63 -16.19 -15.91
N GLU A 131 4.53 -16.12 -14.93
CA GLU A 131 5.63 -17.07 -14.61
C GLU A 131 6.09 -16.94 -13.13
N HIS A 132 5.67 -15.89 -12.40
CA HIS A 132 6.00 -15.69 -10.98
C HIS A 132 4.77 -15.29 -10.14
N ILE A 133 4.79 -15.65 -8.85
CA ILE A 133 3.86 -15.11 -7.84
C ILE A 133 4.06 -13.59 -7.81
N SER A 134 3.09 -12.87 -8.35
CA SER A 134 3.15 -11.42 -8.48
C SER A 134 2.22 -10.78 -7.46
N VAL A 135 2.79 -10.06 -6.50
CA VAL A 135 2.01 -9.21 -5.59
C VAL A 135 1.65 -7.94 -6.35
N VAL A 136 0.36 -7.63 -6.43
CA VAL A 136 -0.11 -6.39 -7.04
C VAL A 136 -0.15 -5.30 -5.98
N ASN A 137 0.73 -4.31 -6.11
CA ASN A 137 0.88 -3.20 -5.15
C ASN A 137 -0.09 -2.05 -5.45
N GLN A 138 -0.35 -1.75 -6.73
CA GLN A 138 -1.22 -0.64 -7.12
C GLN A 138 -1.84 -0.88 -8.49
N PHE A 139 -3.12 -0.50 -8.65
CA PHE A 139 -3.76 -0.31 -9.95
C PHE A 139 -3.76 1.17 -10.33
N LEU A 140 -3.63 1.46 -11.63
CA LEU A 140 -3.72 2.79 -12.19
C LEU A 140 -4.47 2.75 -13.52
N PHE A 141 -5.60 3.45 -13.59
CA PHE A 141 -6.41 3.56 -14.80
C PHE A 141 -5.97 4.76 -15.64
N ASP A 142 -5.98 4.66 -16.97
CA ASP A 142 -5.95 5.85 -17.82
C ASP A 142 -7.26 6.62 -17.61
N PRO A 143 -7.22 7.91 -17.24
CA PRO A 143 -8.43 8.70 -16.99
C PRO A 143 -9.31 8.89 -18.23
N ARG A 144 -8.80 8.63 -19.42
CA ARG A 144 -9.50 8.77 -20.71
C ARG A 144 -10.06 7.44 -21.22
N ASP A 145 -9.61 6.32 -20.68
CA ASP A 145 -9.99 4.97 -21.11
C ASP A 145 -9.88 3.97 -19.96
N SER A 146 -11.02 3.52 -19.43
CA SER A 146 -11.04 2.55 -18.33
C SER A 146 -10.63 1.12 -18.75
N GLN A 147 -10.45 0.85 -20.04
CA GLN A 147 -9.89 -0.42 -20.52
C GLN A 147 -8.36 -0.45 -20.42
N THR A 148 -7.71 0.71 -20.44
CA THR A 148 -6.26 0.82 -20.26
C THR A 148 -5.92 0.91 -18.77
N ILE A 149 -5.32 -0.16 -18.25
CA ILE A 149 -4.97 -0.30 -16.84
C ILE A 149 -3.49 -0.65 -16.74
N PHE A 150 -2.77 0.03 -15.86
CA PHE A 150 -1.42 -0.32 -15.45
C PHE A 150 -1.44 -0.88 -14.04
N ILE A 151 -0.58 -1.86 -13.76
CA ILE A 151 -0.37 -2.37 -12.42
C ILE A 151 1.10 -2.33 -12.04
N ALA A 152 1.37 -1.88 -10.82
CA ALA A 152 2.66 -2.00 -10.17
C ALA A 152 2.71 -3.33 -9.42
N THR A 153 3.76 -4.13 -9.64
CA THR A 153 3.90 -5.45 -9.04
C THR A 153 5.30 -5.72 -8.49
N THR A 154 5.46 -6.82 -7.75
CA THR A 154 6.77 -7.29 -7.29
C THR A 154 7.75 -7.66 -8.39
N VAL A 155 7.27 -7.89 -9.61
CA VAL A 155 8.11 -8.31 -10.75
C VAL A 155 8.09 -7.30 -11.89
N GLY A 156 7.46 -6.14 -11.72
CA GLY A 156 7.47 -5.07 -12.72
C GLY A 156 6.13 -4.36 -12.93
N VAL A 157 6.07 -3.55 -13.98
CA VAL A 157 4.87 -2.91 -14.48
C VAL A 157 4.23 -3.79 -15.55
N PHE A 158 2.92 -3.99 -15.46
CA PHE A 158 2.13 -4.61 -16.52
C PHE A 158 1.05 -3.65 -16.99
N GLN A 159 0.66 -3.80 -18.25
CA GLN A 159 -0.42 -3.06 -18.89
C GLN A 159 -1.48 -4.02 -19.41
N SER A 160 -2.74 -3.68 -19.21
CA SER A 160 -3.88 -4.22 -19.95
C SER A 160 -4.52 -3.12 -20.77
N ARG A 161 -5.09 -3.46 -21.93
CA ARG A 161 -5.86 -2.57 -22.82
C ARG A 161 -7.29 -3.08 -23.06
N ASP A 162 -7.70 -4.07 -22.28
CA ASP A 162 -8.97 -4.79 -22.43
C ASP A 162 -9.69 -4.98 -21.08
N GLY A 163 -9.47 -4.04 -20.16
CA GLY A 163 -10.11 -4.04 -18.85
C GLY A 163 -9.62 -5.18 -17.95
N GLY A 164 -8.34 -5.53 -18.04
CA GLY A 164 -7.67 -6.54 -17.23
C GLY A 164 -7.82 -7.97 -17.74
N ARG A 165 -8.35 -8.22 -18.95
CA ARG A 165 -8.48 -9.59 -19.48
C ARG A 165 -7.14 -10.18 -19.89
N LEU A 166 -6.25 -9.37 -20.48
CA LEU A 166 -4.88 -9.74 -20.81
C LEU A 166 -3.92 -8.68 -20.30
N TRP A 167 -2.84 -9.12 -19.66
CA TRP A 167 -1.76 -8.29 -19.18
C TRP A 167 -0.49 -8.51 -20.00
N THR A 168 0.24 -7.44 -20.27
CA THR A 168 1.52 -7.46 -20.99
C THR A 168 2.56 -6.74 -20.15
N GLU A 169 3.72 -7.37 -19.96
CA GLU A 169 4.84 -6.76 -19.24
C GLU A 169 5.35 -5.50 -19.96
N ARG A 170 5.70 -4.47 -19.18
CA ARG A 170 6.13 -3.15 -19.64
C ARG A 170 7.35 -2.68 -18.85
N MET A 171 8.48 -3.37 -19.04
CA MET A 171 9.71 -3.19 -18.26
C MET A 171 10.94 -2.75 -19.07
N ASP A 172 10.80 -2.46 -20.38
CA ASP A 172 11.96 -2.05 -21.17
C ASP A 172 12.60 -0.77 -20.60
N GLY A 173 13.92 -0.76 -20.48
CA GLY A 173 14.69 0.28 -19.79
C GLY A 173 14.81 0.12 -18.26
N MET A 174 13.96 -0.67 -17.59
CA MET A 174 14.13 -1.05 -16.18
C MET A 174 15.08 -2.24 -16.03
N LYS A 175 16.38 -2.00 -16.22
CA LYS A 175 17.42 -3.06 -16.29
C LYS A 175 17.75 -3.74 -14.95
N GLU A 176 17.26 -3.21 -13.84
CA GLU A 176 17.52 -3.74 -12.50
C GLU A 176 16.27 -4.40 -11.94
N VAL A 177 16.46 -5.50 -11.20
CA VAL A 177 15.36 -6.22 -10.55
C VAL A 177 14.90 -5.42 -9.33
N HIS A 178 13.84 -4.63 -9.50
CA HIS A 178 13.20 -3.88 -8.42
C HIS A 178 11.72 -4.22 -8.30
N ILE A 179 11.24 -4.22 -7.07
CA ILE A 179 9.81 -4.26 -6.78
C ILE A 179 9.23 -2.91 -7.16
N VAL A 180 8.23 -2.89 -8.03
CA VAL A 180 7.47 -1.66 -8.34
C VAL A 180 6.38 -1.52 -7.29
N VAL A 181 6.52 -0.53 -6.42
CA VAL A 181 5.64 -0.33 -5.27
C VAL A 181 4.56 0.72 -5.55
N SER A 182 4.84 1.68 -6.43
CA SER A 182 3.89 2.71 -6.81
C SER A 182 4.01 3.05 -8.29
N ILE A 183 2.88 3.40 -8.90
CA ILE A 183 2.81 3.93 -10.27
C ILE A 183 1.87 5.13 -10.30
N ALA A 184 2.29 6.18 -11.00
CA ALA A 184 1.51 7.40 -11.19
C ALA A 184 1.56 7.82 -12.65
N MET A 185 0.55 8.55 -13.09
CA MET A 185 0.39 9.01 -14.46
C MET A 185 0.14 10.51 -14.47
N ASP A 186 0.68 11.19 -15.47
CA ASP A 186 0.33 12.57 -15.76
C ASP A 186 -1.11 12.63 -16.29
N PRO A 187 -2.07 13.25 -15.57
CA PRO A 187 -3.47 13.26 -15.98
C PRO A 187 -3.74 14.12 -17.21
N GLN A 188 -2.85 15.06 -17.55
CA GLN A 188 -2.96 15.89 -18.77
C GLN A 188 -2.23 15.26 -19.95
N ARG A 189 -1.19 14.45 -19.69
CA ARG A 189 -0.39 13.73 -20.69
C ARG A 189 -0.24 12.25 -20.33
N PRO A 190 -1.28 11.40 -20.46
CA PRO A 190 -1.24 10.02 -19.95
C PRO A 190 -0.24 9.06 -20.62
N HIS A 191 0.52 9.52 -21.63
CA HIS A 191 1.70 8.81 -22.13
C HIS A 191 2.93 8.97 -21.20
N ILE A 192 2.88 9.91 -20.26
CA ILE A 192 3.90 10.11 -19.24
C ILE A 192 3.48 9.38 -17.96
N LEU A 193 4.31 8.43 -17.54
CA LEU A 193 4.12 7.65 -16.33
C LEU A 193 5.37 7.68 -15.47
N TYR A 194 5.17 7.51 -14.17
CA TYR A 194 6.23 7.43 -13.18
C TYR A 194 6.06 6.15 -12.37
N ALA A 195 7.16 5.45 -12.10
CA ALA A 195 7.17 4.24 -11.29
C ALA A 195 8.13 4.43 -10.11
N GLY A 196 7.61 4.20 -8.90
CA GLY A 196 8.36 4.17 -7.66
C GLY A 196 8.74 2.74 -7.36
N THR A 197 10.02 2.50 -7.09
CA THR A 197 10.58 1.17 -6.92
C THR A 197 11.44 1.08 -5.66
N THR A 198 11.83 -0.13 -5.28
CA THR A 198 12.82 -0.35 -4.21
C THR A 198 14.19 0.28 -4.51
N GLY A 199 14.49 0.56 -5.79
CA GLY A 199 15.76 1.13 -6.26
C GLY A 199 15.66 2.55 -6.81
N GLY A 200 14.60 3.29 -6.50
CA GLY A 200 14.39 4.67 -6.94
C GLY A 200 13.20 4.85 -7.87
N ALA A 201 13.19 5.95 -8.61
CA ALA A 201 12.13 6.35 -9.52
C ALA A 201 12.51 6.15 -10.99
N TYR A 202 11.52 5.76 -11.78
CA TYR A 202 11.60 5.69 -13.24
C TYR A 202 10.50 6.55 -13.86
N ARG A 203 10.75 7.03 -15.08
CA ARG A 203 9.78 7.75 -15.91
C ARG A 203 9.71 7.12 -17.29
N SER A 204 8.49 6.94 -17.78
CA SER A 204 8.18 6.67 -19.17
C SER A 204 7.62 7.95 -19.81
N LYS A 205 7.96 8.20 -21.07
CA LYS A 205 7.35 9.28 -21.89
C LYS A 205 6.57 8.73 -23.10
N ASP A 206 6.33 7.42 -23.16
CA ASP A 206 5.77 6.73 -24.34
C ASP A 206 4.72 5.67 -23.97
N GLY A 207 4.00 5.87 -22.87
CA GLY A 207 2.90 5.00 -22.45
C GLY A 207 3.37 3.67 -21.86
N ALA A 208 4.47 3.70 -21.12
CA ALA A 208 5.19 2.58 -20.52
C ALA A 208 5.87 1.66 -21.54
N ALA A 209 6.14 2.13 -22.76
CA ALA A 209 6.89 1.34 -23.71
C ALA A 209 8.37 1.27 -23.32
N THR A 210 8.96 2.37 -22.85
CA THR A 210 10.33 2.44 -22.32
C THR A 210 10.41 3.28 -21.05
N TRP A 211 11.34 2.93 -20.17
CA TRP A 211 11.53 3.58 -18.87
C TRP A 211 12.96 4.10 -18.69
N GLN A 212 13.06 5.32 -18.14
CA GLN A 212 14.31 5.99 -17.82
C GLN A 212 14.42 6.22 -16.31
N LYS A 213 15.57 5.92 -15.70
CA LYS A 213 15.85 6.29 -14.31
C LYS A 213 15.86 7.80 -14.14
N ILE A 214 15.26 8.28 -13.06
CA ILE A 214 15.13 9.71 -12.74
C ILE A 214 15.46 9.96 -11.26
N ASN A 215 16.67 9.60 -10.85
CA ASN A 215 17.09 9.57 -9.44
C ASN A 215 17.94 10.78 -8.99
N GLU A 216 18.23 11.73 -9.88
CA GLU A 216 19.05 12.89 -9.56
C GLU A 216 18.41 13.71 -8.42
N GLY A 217 19.14 13.90 -7.32
CA GLY A 217 18.65 14.60 -6.13
C GLY A 217 17.73 13.78 -5.20
N LEU A 218 17.29 12.56 -5.58
CA LEU A 218 16.67 11.61 -4.64
C LEU A 218 17.71 10.92 -3.75
N ILE A 219 18.97 10.89 -4.22
CA ILE A 219 20.11 10.28 -3.55
C ILE A 219 21.04 11.39 -3.08
N PRO A 220 21.22 11.59 -1.77
CA PRO A 220 22.38 12.35 -1.29
C PRO A 220 23.65 11.63 -1.76
N PRO A 221 24.61 12.31 -2.42
CA PRO A 221 25.82 11.70 -2.97
C PRO A 221 26.59 10.81 -1.98
N GLU A 222 26.40 11.06 -0.69
CA GLU A 222 27.08 10.40 0.43
C GLU A 222 26.49 9.02 0.80
N ILE A 223 25.37 8.59 0.21
CA ILE A 223 24.62 7.36 0.58
C ILE A 223 24.54 6.35 -0.59
N LEU A 224 25.35 6.53 -1.65
CA LEU A 224 25.29 5.71 -2.87
C LEU A 224 25.58 4.20 -2.67
N ASP A 225 26.13 3.79 -1.51
CA ASP A 225 26.63 2.42 -1.29
C ASP A 225 25.61 1.42 -0.73
N ALA A 226 24.35 1.77 -0.52
CA ALA A 226 23.32 0.84 -0.04
C ALA A 226 22.18 0.71 -1.05
N SER A 227 22.12 -0.41 -1.77
CA SER A 227 21.07 -0.75 -2.76
C SER A 227 19.63 -0.80 -2.20
N LEU A 228 19.46 -0.63 -0.89
CA LEU A 228 18.16 -0.56 -0.19
C LEU A 228 17.78 0.87 0.27
N ALA A 229 18.63 1.89 0.04
CA ALA A 229 18.41 3.26 0.50
C ALA A 229 17.36 4.04 -0.34
N LEU A 230 16.93 3.50 -1.48
CA LEU A 230 16.22 4.22 -2.54
C LEU A 230 14.73 3.88 -2.66
N GLY A 231 14.12 3.29 -1.63
CA GLY A 231 12.69 2.95 -1.68
C GLY A 231 11.82 4.19 -1.92
N VAL A 232 11.27 4.32 -3.13
CA VAL A 232 10.24 5.31 -3.49
C VAL A 232 8.89 4.63 -3.32
N ASN A 233 8.30 4.81 -2.14
CA ASN A 233 7.14 4.05 -1.68
C ASN A 233 5.82 4.57 -2.26
N SER A 234 5.76 5.85 -2.62
CA SER A 234 4.55 6.48 -3.16
C SER A 234 4.92 7.63 -4.10
N LEU A 235 4.24 7.71 -5.23
CA LEU A 235 4.31 8.84 -6.17
C LEU A 235 2.93 9.44 -6.40
N VAL A 236 2.84 10.76 -6.43
CA VAL A 236 1.65 11.49 -6.91
C VAL A 236 2.06 12.62 -7.83
N VAL A 237 1.34 12.80 -8.93
CA VAL A 237 1.53 13.90 -9.89
C VAL A 237 0.56 15.01 -9.54
N ASP A 238 1.02 16.27 -9.58
CA ASP A 238 0.14 17.42 -9.45
C ASP A 238 -0.81 17.48 -10.66
N PRO A 239 -2.14 17.42 -10.46
CA PRO A 239 -3.10 17.36 -11.56
C PRO A 239 -3.20 18.65 -12.38
N VAL A 240 -2.73 19.78 -11.85
CA VAL A 240 -2.76 21.09 -12.51
C VAL A 240 -1.39 21.41 -13.11
N HIS A 241 -0.32 21.23 -12.34
CA HIS A 241 1.05 21.49 -12.77
C HIS A 241 1.82 20.18 -12.96
N THR A 242 1.51 19.43 -14.02
CA THR A 242 1.90 18.02 -14.16
C THR A 242 3.40 17.75 -14.35
N ASP A 243 4.22 18.79 -14.51
CA ASP A 243 5.68 18.69 -14.37
C ASP A 243 6.13 18.52 -12.91
N THR A 244 5.21 18.76 -11.96
CA THR A 244 5.39 18.58 -10.53
C THR A 244 4.99 17.17 -10.10
N VAL A 245 5.93 16.45 -9.49
CA VAL A 245 5.69 15.12 -8.92
C VAL A 245 6.24 15.10 -7.50
N TYR A 246 5.49 14.50 -6.59
CA TYR A 246 5.89 14.30 -5.20
C TYR A 246 6.20 12.82 -4.97
N ALA A 247 7.30 12.57 -4.25
CA ALA A 247 7.76 11.24 -3.89
C ALA A 247 7.84 11.09 -2.38
N GLY A 248 7.17 10.07 -1.86
CA GLY A 248 7.34 9.58 -0.50
C GLY A 248 8.37 8.46 -0.51
N THR A 249 9.45 8.62 0.24
CA THR A 249 10.57 7.68 0.23
C THR A 249 10.82 7.08 1.63
N THR A 250 11.75 6.13 1.71
CA THR A 250 12.29 5.62 2.98
C THR A 250 13.01 6.69 3.82
N LYS A 251 13.37 7.83 3.22
CA LYS A 251 14.17 8.91 3.84
C LYS A 251 13.48 10.28 3.84
N GLY A 252 12.17 10.30 3.60
CA GLY A 252 11.35 11.51 3.65
C GLY A 252 10.72 11.88 2.32
N LEU A 253 10.32 13.15 2.21
CA LEU A 253 9.56 13.68 1.09
C LEU A 253 10.46 14.40 0.10
N PHE A 254 10.20 14.15 -1.18
CA PHE A 254 10.88 14.81 -2.29
C PHE A 254 9.88 15.34 -3.29
N LYS A 255 10.30 16.36 -4.03
CA LYS A 255 9.52 17.00 -5.08
C LYS A 255 10.40 17.29 -6.28
N THR A 256 9.88 17.05 -7.47
CA THR A 256 10.42 17.57 -8.72
C THR A 256 9.43 18.57 -9.32
N THR A 257 9.92 19.51 -10.13
CA THR A 257 9.11 20.42 -10.93
C THR A 257 9.49 20.38 -12.42
N ASN A 258 10.29 19.38 -12.80
CA ASN A 258 10.81 19.17 -14.15
C ASN A 258 10.68 17.69 -14.56
N GLN A 259 9.54 17.08 -14.22
CA GLN A 259 9.22 15.69 -14.59
C GLN A 259 10.27 14.68 -14.12
N GLY A 260 10.90 14.89 -12.96
CA GLY A 260 11.90 13.99 -12.39
C GLY A 260 13.31 14.16 -12.94
N GLU A 261 13.60 15.17 -13.77
CA GLU A 261 14.98 15.45 -14.16
C GLU A 261 15.86 15.74 -12.94
N SER A 262 15.32 16.46 -11.95
CA SER A 262 15.93 16.56 -10.63
C SER A 262 14.90 16.64 -9.52
N TRP A 263 15.27 16.13 -8.35
CA TRP A 263 14.44 16.10 -7.16
C TRP A 263 15.04 16.94 -6.04
N MET A 264 14.17 17.57 -5.28
CA MET A 264 14.50 18.41 -4.14
C MET A 264 13.83 17.82 -2.91
N ARG A 265 14.57 17.71 -1.80
CA ARG A 265 13.98 17.35 -0.53
C ARG A 265 13.04 18.46 -0.06
N ILE A 266 11.87 18.08 0.47
CA ILE A 266 10.88 18.99 1.06
C ILE A 266 10.48 18.50 2.46
N GLY A 267 9.79 19.34 3.23
CA GLY A 267 9.34 18.97 4.56
C GLY A 267 10.49 18.72 5.54
N GLN A 268 11.54 19.54 5.48
CA GLN A 268 12.73 19.44 6.33
C GLN A 268 12.39 19.45 7.83
N SER A 269 11.26 20.06 8.21
CA SER A 269 10.75 20.07 9.58
C SER A 269 10.23 18.72 10.08
N LEU A 270 10.01 17.74 9.20
CA LEU A 270 9.36 16.47 9.53
C LEU A 270 10.33 15.34 9.94
N GLY A 271 11.63 15.62 9.95
CA GLY A 271 12.69 14.62 10.17
C GLY A 271 12.79 13.59 9.03
N ASP A 272 13.86 12.79 9.05
CA ASP A 272 14.02 11.67 8.12
C ASP A 272 13.12 10.52 8.57
N GLN A 273 12.03 10.31 7.83
CA GLN A 273 11.06 9.27 8.16
C GLN A 273 10.64 8.47 6.93
N TYR A 274 10.22 7.24 7.19
CA TYR A 274 9.61 6.38 6.19
C TYR A 274 8.20 6.92 5.85
N ILE A 275 8.05 7.40 4.62
CA ILE A 275 6.75 7.80 4.05
C ILE A 275 6.14 6.58 3.38
N SER A 276 4.96 6.16 3.83
CA SER A 276 4.26 4.97 3.34
C SER A 276 3.27 5.29 2.24
N CYS A 277 2.64 6.47 2.26
CA CYS A 277 1.64 6.87 1.28
C CYS A 277 1.57 8.40 1.13
N LEU A 278 1.18 8.82 -0.07
CA LEU A 278 0.85 10.21 -0.41
C LEU A 278 -0.55 10.27 -1.01
N SER A 279 -1.29 11.34 -0.71
CA SER A 279 -2.54 11.67 -1.40
C SER A 279 -2.57 13.17 -1.67
N ILE A 280 -2.86 13.53 -2.92
CA ILE A 280 -3.08 14.91 -3.35
C ILE A 280 -4.58 15.16 -3.49
N ASP A 281 -5.05 16.31 -3.03
CA ASP A 281 -6.45 16.69 -3.23
C ASP A 281 -6.68 17.01 -4.72
N PRO A 282 -7.55 16.25 -5.42
CA PRO A 282 -7.76 16.44 -6.86
C PRO A 282 -8.42 17.78 -7.20
N ARG A 283 -9.03 18.47 -6.23
CA ARG A 283 -9.72 19.76 -6.41
C ARG A 283 -8.88 20.94 -5.94
N ASN A 284 -7.85 20.68 -5.15
CA ASN A 284 -6.90 21.69 -4.68
C ASN A 284 -5.50 21.09 -4.54
N PRO A 285 -4.68 21.11 -5.61
CA PRO A 285 -3.36 20.46 -5.61
C PRO A 285 -2.34 21.10 -4.65
N ALA A 286 -2.64 22.26 -4.07
CA ALA A 286 -1.82 22.81 -2.98
C ALA A 286 -1.95 21.98 -1.68
N VAL A 287 -3.03 21.19 -1.55
CA VAL A 287 -3.28 20.33 -0.39
C VAL A 287 -2.81 18.91 -0.67
N LEU A 288 -1.85 18.44 0.13
CA LEU A 288 -1.38 17.07 0.11
C LEU A 288 -1.30 16.51 1.52
N TYR A 289 -1.42 15.19 1.60
CA TYR A 289 -1.25 14.41 2.81
C TYR A 289 -0.14 13.40 2.63
N ALA A 290 0.73 13.30 3.63
CA ALA A 290 1.73 12.25 3.75
C ALA A 290 1.42 11.40 4.98
N GLY A 291 1.40 10.09 4.79
CA GLY A 291 1.30 9.10 5.86
C GLY A 291 2.64 8.42 6.07
N GLY A 292 2.97 8.12 7.33
CA GLY A 292 4.20 7.43 7.68
C GLY A 292 4.15 6.88 9.09
N ARG A 293 5.33 6.73 9.72
CA ARG A 293 5.44 6.28 11.12
C ARG A 293 5.17 7.39 12.15
N ALA A 294 5.25 8.65 11.73
CA ALA A 294 4.98 9.81 12.59
C ALA A 294 3.51 10.30 12.51
N GLY A 295 2.62 9.51 11.91
CA GLY A 295 1.23 9.86 11.71
C GLY A 295 1.01 10.49 10.34
N ILE A 296 0.08 11.45 10.30
CA ILE A 296 -0.32 12.17 9.08
C ILE A 296 0.30 13.56 9.12
N GLN A 297 0.87 13.98 8.01
CA GLN A 297 1.31 15.35 7.78
C GLN A 297 0.51 15.94 6.62
N LYS A 298 0.08 17.19 6.76
CA LYS A 298 -0.64 17.93 5.73
C LYS A 298 0.15 19.17 5.31
N THR A 299 0.19 19.43 4.02
CA THR A 299 0.54 20.73 3.45
C THR A 299 -0.69 21.37 2.84
N SER A 300 -0.72 22.70 2.79
CA SER A 300 -1.75 23.48 2.09
C SER A 300 -1.13 24.49 1.10
N ASP A 301 0.17 24.36 0.82
CA ASP A 301 0.96 25.30 0.02
C ASP A 301 1.86 24.60 -1.02
N GLY A 302 1.50 23.38 -1.43
CA GLY A 302 2.21 22.60 -2.43
C GLY A 302 3.53 22.02 -1.93
N GLY A 303 3.57 21.65 -0.65
CA GLY A 303 4.70 20.97 -0.02
C GLY A 303 5.79 21.89 0.55
N ARG A 304 5.57 23.22 0.63
CA ARG A 304 6.54 24.15 1.21
C ARG A 304 6.56 24.05 2.73
N THR A 305 5.38 23.99 3.36
CA THR A 305 5.23 23.79 4.80
C THR A 305 4.31 22.61 5.10
N TRP A 306 4.56 21.95 6.23
CA TRP A 306 3.86 20.75 6.65
C TRP A 306 3.48 20.83 8.13
N GLN A 307 2.30 20.31 8.47
CA GLN A 307 1.75 20.30 9.81
C GLN A 307 1.30 18.88 10.19
N LEU A 308 1.52 18.48 11.43
CA LEU A 308 1.06 17.19 11.95
C LEU A 308 -0.45 17.23 12.18
N MET A 309 -1.13 16.17 11.75
CA MET A 309 -2.59 16.03 11.72
C MET A 309 -3.03 14.76 12.47
N ASN A 310 -2.62 14.65 13.74
CA ASN A 310 -2.71 13.40 14.50
C ASN A 310 -3.83 13.36 15.56
N THR A 311 -4.55 14.46 15.76
CA THR A 311 -5.57 14.57 16.82
C THR A 311 -6.68 13.54 16.62
N GLY A 312 -6.84 12.62 17.57
CA GLY A 312 -7.85 11.54 17.55
C GLY A 312 -7.34 10.19 17.03
N LEU A 313 -6.15 10.12 16.42
CA LEU A 313 -5.54 8.86 16.02
C LEU A 313 -5.00 8.10 17.24
N LYS A 314 -5.28 6.79 17.34
CA LYS A 314 -4.72 5.93 18.39
C LYS A 314 -3.40 5.26 17.98
N SER A 315 -3.14 5.18 16.67
CA SER A 315 -1.87 4.70 16.10
C SER A 315 -1.37 5.72 15.09
N LEU A 316 -0.08 6.02 15.15
CA LEU A 316 0.60 6.92 14.21
C LEU A 316 1.21 6.17 13.01
N ASN A 317 1.11 4.84 12.97
CA ASN A 317 1.61 4.07 11.84
C ASN A 317 0.55 4.05 10.74
N ILE A 318 0.64 4.98 9.79
CA ILE A 318 -0.34 5.16 8.71
C ILE A 318 0.09 4.34 7.50
N ARG A 319 -0.86 3.62 6.89
CA ARG A 319 -0.61 2.79 5.69
C ARG A 319 -1.34 3.30 4.47
N ALA A 320 -2.52 3.90 4.64
CA ALA A 320 -3.34 4.38 3.54
C ALA A 320 -4.00 5.71 3.91
N ILE A 321 -4.08 6.63 2.94
CA ILE A 321 -4.85 7.87 3.04
C ILE A 321 -5.67 7.96 1.77
N ALA A 322 -6.96 8.29 1.90
CA ALA A 322 -7.83 8.54 0.77
C ALA A 322 -8.65 9.81 1.00
N ILE A 323 -8.61 10.74 0.04
CA ILE A 323 -9.40 11.97 0.05
C ILE A 323 -10.67 11.71 -0.75
N SER A 324 -11.83 12.11 -0.22
CA SER A 324 -13.08 11.98 -0.97
C SER A 324 -13.02 12.83 -2.24
N PRO A 325 -13.33 12.25 -3.42
CA PRO A 325 -13.34 13.01 -4.68
C PRO A 325 -14.47 14.06 -4.71
N LEU A 326 -15.45 13.94 -3.81
CA LEU A 326 -16.62 14.82 -3.74
C LEU A 326 -16.51 15.85 -2.61
N ASP A 327 -15.62 15.65 -1.64
CA ASP A 327 -15.40 16.58 -0.52
C ASP A 327 -14.00 16.45 0.09
N SER A 328 -13.17 17.47 -0.11
CA SER A 328 -11.79 17.64 0.36
C SER A 328 -11.69 17.66 1.88
N ASN A 329 -12.78 17.96 2.59
CA ASN A 329 -12.80 17.88 4.05
C ASN A 329 -12.98 16.45 4.55
N VAL A 330 -13.53 15.57 3.72
CA VAL A 330 -13.74 14.16 4.05
C VAL A 330 -12.49 13.36 3.66
N VAL A 331 -11.72 12.96 4.66
CA VAL A 331 -10.48 12.21 4.49
C VAL A 331 -10.56 10.92 5.31
N TYR A 332 -10.07 9.82 4.75
CA TYR A 332 -9.95 8.54 5.42
C TYR A 332 -8.48 8.21 5.65
N ALA A 333 -8.19 7.59 6.79
CA ALA A 333 -6.87 7.10 7.13
C ALA A 333 -6.94 5.66 7.62
N GLY A 334 -6.08 4.82 7.06
CA GLY A 334 -5.91 3.44 7.47
C GLY A 334 -4.63 3.29 8.29
N THR A 335 -4.73 2.72 9.49
CA THR A 335 -3.57 2.51 10.36
C THR A 335 -3.10 1.07 10.36
N ASN A 336 -1.86 0.86 10.79
CA ASN A 336 -1.32 -0.44 11.13
C ASN A 336 -1.70 -0.77 12.59
N GLY A 337 -2.86 -1.40 12.79
CA GLY A 337 -3.25 -1.98 14.08
C GLY A 337 -4.24 -1.19 14.93
N SER A 338 -4.80 -0.07 14.44
CA SER A 338 -5.89 0.65 15.14
C SER A 338 -7.12 0.91 14.26
N GLY A 339 -7.22 0.29 13.08
CA GLY A 339 -8.39 0.35 12.21
C GLY A 339 -8.48 1.58 11.31
N LEU A 340 -9.69 1.80 10.78
CA LEU A 340 -10.03 2.89 9.89
C LEU A 340 -10.39 4.14 10.69
N TYR A 341 -9.99 5.30 10.18
CA TYR A 341 -10.37 6.61 10.69
C TYR A 341 -10.96 7.46 9.58
N ARG A 342 -11.86 8.36 9.96
CA ARG A 342 -12.47 9.34 9.09
C ARG A 342 -12.39 10.72 9.75
N SER A 343 -12.10 11.72 8.93
CA SER A 343 -12.15 13.14 9.26
C SER A 343 -13.20 13.80 8.36
N GLU A 344 -13.87 14.82 8.89
CA GLU A 344 -14.83 15.68 8.16
C GLU A 344 -14.39 17.16 8.15
N ASP A 345 -13.18 17.44 8.62
CA ASP A 345 -12.64 18.79 8.80
C ASP A 345 -11.27 18.97 8.13
N GLY A 346 -10.99 18.13 7.12
CA GLY A 346 -9.76 18.19 6.34
C GLY A 346 -8.53 17.69 7.11
N ALA A 347 -8.72 16.63 7.92
CA ALA A 347 -7.75 15.97 8.80
C ALA A 347 -7.37 16.71 10.09
N LYS A 348 -8.12 17.74 10.52
CA LYS A 348 -7.82 18.41 11.79
C LYS A 348 -8.14 17.50 12.97
N THR A 349 -9.23 16.73 12.88
CA THR A 349 -9.61 15.72 13.87
C THR A 349 -10.01 14.40 13.19
N TRP A 350 -9.74 13.30 13.89
CA TRP A 350 -10.00 11.94 13.41
C TRP A 350 -10.93 11.18 14.34
N THR A 351 -11.95 10.55 13.75
CA THR A 351 -12.87 9.64 14.44
C THR A 351 -12.65 8.22 13.93
N GLN A 352 -12.50 7.26 14.83
CA GLN A 352 -12.36 5.85 14.47
C GLN A 352 -13.67 5.31 13.90
N VAL A 353 -13.59 4.62 12.77
CA VAL A 353 -14.72 3.97 12.08
C VAL A 353 -14.60 2.45 12.28
N PRO A 354 -15.47 1.83 13.10
CA PRO A 354 -15.42 0.39 13.32
C PRO A 354 -15.91 -0.39 12.08
N LEU A 355 -15.14 -1.39 11.65
CA LEU A 355 -15.50 -2.28 10.53
C LEU A 355 -16.39 -3.46 10.95
N THR A 356 -16.46 -3.73 12.26
CA THR A 356 -17.33 -4.74 12.85
C THR A 356 -18.24 -4.08 13.88
N PRO A 357 -19.49 -4.55 14.03
CA PRO A 357 -20.36 -4.08 15.11
C PRO A 357 -19.67 -4.27 16.46
N ARG A 358 -19.70 -3.25 17.33
CA ARG A 358 -19.25 -3.43 18.72
C ARG A 358 -20.12 -4.51 19.37
N ALA A 359 -19.50 -5.43 20.12
CA ALA A 359 -20.25 -6.36 20.95
C ALA A 359 -21.21 -5.57 21.87
N PRO A 360 -22.46 -6.03 22.06
CA PRO A 360 -23.36 -5.38 23.00
C PRO A 360 -22.71 -5.36 24.38
N VAL A 361 -22.74 -4.19 25.03
CA VAL A 361 -22.34 -4.07 26.43
C VAL A 361 -23.27 -4.99 27.23
N PRO A 362 -22.75 -5.94 28.02
CA PRO A 362 -23.61 -6.76 28.87
C PRO A 362 -24.42 -5.81 29.77
N VAL A 363 -25.73 -5.81 29.62
CA VAL A 363 -26.61 -5.16 30.58
C VAL A 363 -26.38 -5.93 31.88
N ALA A 364 -25.86 -5.26 32.91
CA ALA A 364 -25.72 -5.86 34.22
C ALA A 364 -27.11 -6.38 34.63
N ALA A 365 -27.22 -7.68 34.85
CA ALA A 365 -28.41 -8.26 35.46
C ALA A 365 -28.52 -7.63 36.86
N GLY A 366 -29.56 -6.81 37.03
CA GLY A 366 -29.89 -6.17 38.29
C GLY A 366 -30.46 -7.14 39.32
#